data_AF-A0A485CTA3-F1
#
_entry.id   AF-A0A485CTA3-F1
#
_cell.length_a   1.000
_cell.length_b   1.000
_cell.length_c   1.000
_cell.angle_alpha   90.00
_cell.angle_beta   90.00
_cell.angle_gamma   90.00
#
_symmetry.space_group_name_H-M   'P 1'
#
loop_
_entity.id
_entity.type
_entity.pdbx_description
1 polymer ?
#
loop_
_entity_poly.entity_id
_entity_poly.type
_entity_poly.pdbx_seq_one_letter_code
_entity_poly.pdbx_strand_id
1 'polypeptide(L)'
;MNANHIIRATLESIAYQTRDVLEAMQADSGIRLHALRVDGGAVANNFLMQFQSDILGTRVERPEVREVTALGAAYLAGLAVGFWQNLDELQEKAVIEREFRPGIETTERNFRYSGWKKAVKRALAWEEHEE
;
A
#
# COMPACT_ATOMS: atom_id res chain seq x y z
N MET A 1 20.25 3.20 -19.16
CA MET A 1 19.54 2.44 -18.11
C MET A 1 20.57 1.62 -17.33
N ASN A 2 20.57 1.66 -16.01
CA ASN A 2 21.51 0.91 -15.16
C ASN A 2 20.74 0.14 -14.07
N ALA A 3 21.42 -0.68 -13.27
CA ALA A 3 20.78 -1.51 -12.23
C ALA A 3 19.91 -0.70 -11.25
N ASN A 4 20.33 0.52 -10.88
CA ASN A 4 19.56 1.38 -9.98
C ASN A 4 18.20 1.78 -10.56
N HIS A 5 18.12 2.00 -11.88
CA HIS A 5 16.84 2.29 -12.53
C HIS A 5 15.89 1.09 -12.47
N ILE A 6 16.40 -0.13 -12.61
CA ILE A 6 15.59 -1.35 -12.52
C ILE A 6 15.13 -1.60 -11.08
N ILE A 7 16.04 -1.50 -10.10
CA ILE A 7 15.69 -1.62 -8.67
C ILE A 7 14.59 -0.62 -8.29
N ARG A 8 14.75 0.63 -8.73
CA ARG A 8 13.74 1.67 -8.50
C ARG A 8 12.42 1.33 -9.16
N ALA A 9 12.43 0.92 -10.44
CA ALA A 9 11.22 0.56 -11.16
C ALA A 9 10.47 -0.62 -10.51
N THR A 10 11.18 -1.60 -9.95
CA THR A 10 10.58 -2.71 -9.18
C THR A 10 9.89 -2.23 -7.90
N LEU A 11 10.44 -1.24 -7.20
CA LEU A 11 9.76 -0.64 -6.05
C LEU A 11 8.55 0.19 -6.49
N GLU A 12 8.70 0.97 -7.57
CA GLU A 12 7.60 1.77 -8.12
C GLU A 12 6.44 0.88 -8.61
N SER A 13 6.70 -0.31 -9.16
CA SER A 13 5.64 -1.23 -9.60
C SER A 13 4.72 -1.68 -8.46
N ILE A 14 5.26 -1.91 -7.26
CA ILE A 14 4.46 -2.24 -6.07
C ILE A 14 3.45 -1.12 -5.82
N ALA A 15 3.91 0.14 -5.83
CA ALA A 15 3.04 1.27 -5.55
C ALA A 15 1.99 1.52 -6.64
N TYR A 16 2.32 1.25 -7.90
CA TYR A 16 1.38 1.32 -9.01
C TYR A 16 0.30 0.23 -8.91
N GLN A 17 0.67 -1.01 -8.56
CA GLN A 17 -0.28 -2.10 -8.36
C GLN A 17 -1.22 -1.80 -7.19
N THR A 18 -0.71 -1.23 -6.08
CA THR A 18 -1.56 -0.73 -4.99
C THR A 18 -2.57 0.31 -5.47
N ARG A 19 -2.15 1.23 -6.35
CA ARG A 19 -3.07 2.23 -6.92
C ARG A 19 -4.16 1.61 -7.78
N ASP A 20 -3.84 0.60 -8.60
CA ASP A 20 -4.83 -0.09 -9.43
C ASP A 20 -5.97 -0.68 -8.58
N VAL A 21 -5.63 -1.38 -7.49
CA VAL A 21 -6.64 -1.98 -6.60
C VAL A 21 -7.36 -0.92 -5.76
N LEU A 22 -6.68 0.16 -5.37
CA LEU A 22 -7.30 1.25 -4.61
C LEU A 22 -8.35 1.98 -5.43
N GLU A 23 -8.05 2.30 -6.70
CA GLU A 23 -9.01 2.95 -7.60
C GLU A 23 -10.26 2.09 -7.81
N ALA A 24 -10.10 0.76 -7.92
CA ALA A 24 -11.22 -0.18 -7.98
C ALA A 24 -12.04 -0.18 -6.68
N MET A 25 -11.39 -0.29 -5.51
CA MET A 25 -12.06 -0.26 -4.21
C MET A 25 -12.87 1.03 -3.98
N GLN A 26 -12.33 2.19 -4.41
CA GLN A 26 -13.04 3.47 -4.31
C GLN A 26 -14.24 3.54 -5.25
N ALA A 27 -14.12 2.97 -6.45
CA ALA A 27 -15.23 2.91 -7.40
C ALA A 27 -16.37 2.03 -6.87
N ASP A 28 -16.04 0.88 -6.27
CA ASP A 28 -17.03 -0.08 -5.74
C ASP A 28 -17.69 0.41 -4.43
N SER A 29 -16.91 1.02 -3.54
CA SER A 29 -17.41 1.49 -2.23
C SER A 29 -18.04 2.89 -2.27
N GLY A 30 -17.69 3.71 -3.27
CA GLY A 30 -18.03 5.14 -3.29
C GLY A 30 -17.29 6.00 -2.28
N ILE A 31 -16.32 5.44 -1.54
CA ILE A 31 -15.59 6.12 -0.47
C ILE A 31 -14.22 6.55 -0.98
N ARG A 32 -13.90 7.85 -0.88
CA ARG A 32 -12.54 8.34 -1.10
C ARG A 32 -11.72 8.21 0.18
N LEU A 33 -10.61 7.49 0.11
CA LEU A 33 -9.67 7.36 1.22
C LEU A 33 -8.90 8.66 1.46
N HIS A 34 -8.83 9.08 2.73
CA HIS A 34 -8.07 10.27 3.15
C HIS A 34 -6.64 9.94 3.59
N ALA A 35 -6.42 8.71 4.04
CA ALA A 35 -5.14 8.12 4.38
C ALA A 35 -5.18 6.62 4.09
N LEU A 36 -4.05 6.06 3.68
CA LEU A 36 -3.83 4.64 3.51
C LEU A 36 -2.94 4.14 4.66
N ARG A 37 -3.49 3.32 5.54
CA ARG A 37 -2.72 2.59 6.54
C ARG A 37 -2.04 1.39 5.90
N VAL A 38 -0.78 1.16 6.23
CA VAL A 38 0.06 0.15 5.59
C VAL A 38 0.84 -0.66 6.62
N ASP A 39 1.16 -1.91 6.29
CA ASP A 39 1.93 -2.83 7.14
C ASP A 39 2.79 -3.81 6.32
N GLY A 40 3.50 -4.69 7.01
CA GLY A 40 4.38 -5.71 6.42
C GLY A 40 5.82 -5.25 6.22
N GLY A 41 6.70 -6.21 5.89
CA GLY A 41 8.14 -5.96 5.83
C GLY A 41 8.58 -4.91 4.81
N ALA A 42 7.89 -4.82 3.67
CA ALA A 42 8.23 -3.85 2.61
C ALA A 42 7.99 -2.38 3.03
N VAL A 43 7.11 -2.14 3.99
CA VAL A 43 6.75 -0.82 4.50
C VAL A 43 7.89 -0.16 5.31
N ALA A 44 8.92 -0.93 5.71
CA ALA A 44 10.14 -0.37 6.27
C ALA A 44 10.93 0.50 5.26
N ASN A 45 10.68 0.35 3.95
CA ASN A 45 11.32 1.13 2.90
C ASN A 45 10.68 2.53 2.76
N ASN A 46 11.36 3.56 3.26
CA ASN A 46 10.86 4.94 3.20
C ASN A 46 10.69 5.48 1.77
N PHE A 47 11.51 5.02 0.80
CA PHE A 47 11.35 5.40 -0.60
C PHE A 47 10.02 4.88 -1.15
N LEU A 48 9.72 3.60 -0.89
CA LEU A 48 8.46 2.99 -1.32
C LEU A 48 7.26 3.71 -0.71
N MET A 49 7.31 4.04 0.59
CA MET A 49 6.22 4.76 1.27
C MET A 49 6.01 6.18 0.74
N GLN A 50 7.09 6.91 0.47
CA GLN A 50 6.99 8.22 -0.13
C GLN A 50 6.40 8.14 -1.54
N PHE A 51 6.91 7.23 -2.38
CA PHE A 51 6.42 7.05 -3.74
C PHE A 51 4.97 6.56 -3.77
N GLN A 52 4.57 5.73 -2.82
CA GLN A 52 3.18 5.31 -2.63
C GLN A 52 2.27 6.51 -2.33
N SER A 53 2.68 7.39 -1.42
CA SER A 53 1.93 8.61 -1.11
C SER A 53 1.84 9.54 -2.32
N ASP A 54 2.96 9.72 -3.02
CA ASP A 54 3.08 10.52 -4.23
C ASP A 54 2.12 10.04 -5.33
N ILE A 55 2.14 8.73 -5.62
CA ILE A 55 1.38 8.18 -6.74
C ILE A 55 -0.12 8.09 -6.48
N LEU A 56 -0.52 7.94 -5.20
CA LEU A 56 -1.92 7.96 -4.77
C LEU A 56 -2.46 9.38 -4.60
N GLY A 57 -1.60 10.35 -4.28
CA GLY A 57 -2.05 11.67 -3.84
C GLY A 57 -2.76 11.64 -2.49
N THR A 58 -2.46 10.65 -1.67
CA THR A 58 -3.10 10.39 -0.38
C THR A 58 -2.02 10.19 0.68
N ARG A 59 -2.34 10.49 1.94
CA ARG A 59 -1.43 10.21 3.07
C ARG A 59 -1.19 8.72 3.21
N VAL A 60 0.02 8.33 3.58
CA VAL A 60 0.35 6.95 3.94
C VAL A 60 0.79 6.91 5.39
N GLU A 61 0.13 6.11 6.20
CA GLU A 61 0.35 5.98 7.64
C GLU A 61 1.02 4.63 7.93
N ARG A 62 2.27 4.68 8.42
CA ARG A 62 3.00 3.51 8.88
C ARG A 62 2.93 3.40 10.40
N PRO A 63 2.38 2.30 10.96
CA PRO A 63 2.40 2.03 12.38
C PRO A 63 3.79 1.62 12.87
N GLU A 64 4.02 1.79 14.18
CA GLU A 64 5.27 1.36 14.82
C GLU A 64 5.45 -0.17 14.76
N VAL A 65 4.35 -0.90 14.98
CA VAL A 65 4.32 -2.35 14.84
C VAL A 65 4.00 -2.71 13.38
N ARG A 66 4.97 -3.29 12.68
CA ARG A 66 4.84 -3.67 11.26
C ARG A 66 4.30 -5.08 11.04
N GLU A 67 4.47 -5.96 12.03
CA GLU A 67 3.99 -7.35 12.00
C GLU A 67 2.53 -7.44 12.47
N VAL A 68 1.64 -6.67 11.83
CA VAL A 68 0.23 -6.57 12.25
C VAL A 68 -0.51 -7.88 12.02
N THR A 69 -0.05 -8.71 11.07
CA THR A 69 -0.59 -10.04 10.81
C THR A 69 -0.49 -10.93 12.05
N ALA A 70 0.69 -11.01 12.67
CA ALA A 70 0.90 -11.78 13.89
C ALA A 70 0.12 -11.16 15.07
N LEU A 71 0.09 -9.82 15.13
CA LEU A 71 -0.65 -9.09 16.15
C LEU A 71 -2.16 -9.39 16.09
N GLY A 72 -2.75 -9.43 14.90
CA GLY A 72 -4.15 -9.78 14.69
C GLY A 72 -4.48 -11.19 15.18
N ALA A 73 -3.63 -12.17 14.86
CA ALA A 73 -3.79 -13.54 15.37
C ALA A 73 -3.70 -13.60 16.90
N ALA A 74 -2.74 -12.87 17.49
CA ALA A 74 -2.62 -12.76 18.95
C ALA A 74 -3.86 -12.13 19.57
N TYR A 75 -4.41 -11.06 19.00
CA TYR A 75 -5.64 -10.41 19.48
C TYR A 75 -6.84 -11.36 19.43
N LEU A 76 -7.03 -12.08 18.33
CA LEU A 76 -8.11 -13.06 18.20
C LEU A 76 -8.00 -14.17 19.27
N ALA A 77 -6.82 -14.76 19.43
CA ALA A 77 -6.60 -15.80 20.43
C ALA A 77 -6.74 -15.26 21.86
N GLY A 78 -6.21 -14.07 22.13
CA GLY A 78 -6.25 -13.43 23.43
C GLY A 78 -7.68 -13.07 23.86
N LEU A 79 -8.51 -12.58 22.94
CA LEU A 79 -9.93 -12.34 23.22
C LEU A 79 -10.68 -13.64 23.52
N ALA A 80 -10.40 -14.71 22.77
CA ALA A 80 -11.07 -16.00 22.97
C ALA A 80 -10.80 -16.64 24.34
N VAL A 81 -9.63 -16.38 24.94
CA VAL A 81 -9.24 -16.91 26.25
C VAL A 81 -9.34 -15.89 27.39
N GLY A 82 -9.85 -14.69 27.13
CA GLY A 82 -10.00 -13.62 28.13
C GLY A 82 -8.68 -12.96 28.56
N PHE A 83 -7.62 -13.06 27.75
CA PHE A 83 -6.39 -12.30 27.97
C PHE A 83 -6.62 -10.78 27.80
N TRP A 84 -7.47 -10.41 26.84
CA TRP A 84 -8.09 -9.08 26.73
C TRP A 84 -9.60 -9.25 26.82
N GLN A 85 -10.31 -8.29 27.44
CA GLN A 85 -11.76 -8.41 27.62
C GLN A 85 -12.55 -7.92 26.41
N ASN A 86 -12.00 -7.00 25.62
CA ASN A 86 -12.66 -6.40 24.47
C ASN A 86 -11.65 -5.72 23.52
N LEU A 87 -12.14 -5.24 22.38
CA LEU A 87 -11.32 -4.52 21.40
C LEU A 87 -10.92 -3.11 21.86
N ASP A 88 -11.63 -2.49 22.80
CA ASP A 88 -11.32 -1.14 23.27
C ASP A 88 -9.97 -1.10 23.99
N GLU A 89 -9.62 -2.15 24.75
CA GLU A 89 -8.29 -2.33 25.35
C GLU A 89 -7.14 -2.39 24.33
N LEU A 90 -7.46 -2.61 23.05
CA LEU A 90 -6.50 -2.75 21.96
C LEU A 90 -6.43 -1.52 21.05
N GLN A 91 -7.45 -0.67 21.05
CA GLN A 91 -7.54 0.49 20.15
C GLN A 91 -6.40 1.49 20.36
N GLU A 92 -5.99 1.71 21.61
CA GLU A 92 -4.91 2.66 21.94
C GLU A 92 -3.51 2.12 21.60
N LYS A 93 -3.38 0.83 21.27
CA LYS A 93 -2.07 0.20 20.99
C LYS A 93 -1.60 0.40 19.56
N ALA A 94 -2.49 0.78 18.65
CA ALA A 94 -2.17 0.99 17.23
C ALA A 94 -1.61 2.40 16.99
N VAL A 95 -0.34 2.62 17.38
CA VAL A 95 0.34 3.91 17.26
C VAL A 95 0.96 4.08 15.86
N ILE A 96 0.71 5.24 15.25
CA ILE A 96 1.35 5.65 13.99
C ILE A 96 2.77 6.13 14.28
N GLU A 97 3.77 5.47 13.68
CA GLU A 97 5.18 5.88 13.74
C GLU A 97 5.45 7.06 12.81
N ARG A 98 4.93 6.97 11.58
CA ARG A 98 5.25 7.93 10.53
C ARG A 98 4.13 8.11 9.53
N GLU A 99 3.89 9.37 9.17
CA GLU A 99 2.99 9.76 8.09
C GLU A 99 3.83 10.28 6.90
N PHE A 100 3.54 9.78 5.70
CA PHE A 100 4.09 10.27 4.44
C PHE A 100 3.02 11.08 3.72
N ARG A 101 3.41 12.22 3.15
CA ARG A 101 2.52 13.15 2.45
C ARG A 101 2.92 13.25 0.98
N PRO A 102 1.95 13.43 0.06
CA PRO A 102 2.26 13.54 -1.36
C PRO A 102 3.17 14.76 -1.62
N GLY A 103 4.32 14.51 -2.25
CA GLY A 103 5.31 15.52 -2.61
C GLY A 103 5.33 15.86 -4.10
N ILE A 104 4.45 15.25 -4.91
CA ILE A 104 4.36 15.49 -6.36
C ILE A 104 3.01 16.07 -6.78
N GLU A 105 3.07 16.88 -7.83
CA GLU A 105 1.91 17.48 -8.48
C GLU A 105 1.03 16.45 -9.18
N THR A 106 -0.26 16.78 -9.31
CA THR A 106 -1.24 15.89 -9.96
C THR A 106 -0.88 15.60 -11.42
N THR A 107 -0.31 16.57 -12.13
CA THR A 107 0.14 16.39 -13.53
C THR A 107 1.23 15.33 -13.64
N GLU A 108 2.24 15.38 -12.78
CA GLU A 108 3.33 14.40 -12.76
C GLU A 108 2.82 13.02 -12.36
N ARG A 109 1.98 12.95 -11.32
CA ARG A 109 1.36 11.73 -10.84
C ARG A 109 0.60 11.00 -11.94
N ASN A 110 -0.25 11.71 -12.68
CA ASN A 110 -1.06 11.14 -13.75
C ASN A 110 -0.22 10.77 -14.97
N PHE A 111 0.80 11.57 -15.29
CA PHE A 111 1.76 11.23 -16.36
C PHE A 111 2.45 9.90 -16.07
N ARG A 112 3.02 9.74 -14.87
CA ARG A 112 3.70 8.51 -14.44
C ARG A 112 2.78 7.30 -14.48
N TYR A 113 1.56 7.44 -13.93
CA TYR A 113 0.58 6.35 -13.91
C TYR A 113 0.09 5.97 -15.31
N SER A 114 -0.03 6.92 -16.23
CA SER A 114 -0.38 6.60 -17.63
C SER A 114 0.64 5.67 -18.29
N GLY A 115 1.93 5.86 -17.98
CA GLY A 115 3.02 5.00 -18.42
C GLY A 115 2.91 3.59 -17.84
N TRP A 116 2.56 3.48 -16.56
CA TRP A 116 2.28 2.20 -15.91
C TRP A 116 1.13 1.45 -16.61
N LYS A 117 -0.03 2.08 -16.85
CA LYS A 117 -1.15 1.43 -17.54
C LYS A 117 -0.77 0.95 -18.94
N LYS A 118 0.08 1.70 -19.65
CA LYS A 118 0.63 1.27 -20.95
C LYS A 118 1.55 0.06 -20.81
N ALA A 119 2.38 -0.02 -19.77
CA ALA A 119 3.24 -1.16 -19.50
C ALA A 119 2.44 -2.42 -19.14
N VAL A 120 1.44 -2.30 -18.26
CA VAL A 120 0.54 -3.41 -17.89
C VAL A 120 -0.12 -4.01 -19.12
N LYS A 121 -0.68 -3.19 -20.01
CA LYS A 121 -1.31 -3.66 -21.26
C LYS A 121 -0.37 -4.48 -22.14
N ARG A 122 0.94 -4.25 -22.08
CA ARG A 122 1.95 -5.01 -22.86
C ARG A 122 2.37 -6.31 -22.21
N ALA A 123 2.11 -6.48 -20.92
CA ALA A 123 2.44 -7.69 -20.16
C ALA A 123 1.26 -8.68 -20.10
N LEU A 124 0.04 -8.24 -20.44
CA LEU A 124 -1.14 -9.10 -20.53
C LEU A 124 -1.06 -10.01 -21.76
N ALA A 125 -1.70 -11.18 -21.68
CA ALA A 125 -1.80 -12.16 -22.77
C ALA A 125 -0.44 -12.52 -23.40
N TRP A 126 0.58 -12.63 -22.55
CA TRP A 126 1.89 -13.12 -22.98
C TRP A 126 1.85 -14.61 -23.34
N GLU A 127 1.18 -15.41 -22.51
CA GLU A 127 1.08 -16.85 -22.68
C GLU A 127 0.05 -17.20 -23.76
N GLU A 128 0.40 -18.13 -24.66
CA GLU A 128 -0.53 -18.70 -25.63
C GLU A 128 -1.47 -19.70 -24.93
N HIS A 129 -2.72 -19.77 -25.38
CA HIS A 129 -3.66 -20.76 -24.89
C HIS A 129 -3.57 -22.02 -25.77
N GLU A 130 -3.39 -23.19 -25.16
CA GLU A 130 -3.56 -24.46 -25.88
C GLU A 130 -5.04 -24.61 -26.29
N GLU A 131 -5.28 -24.91 -27.57
CA GLU A 131 -6.62 -25.16 -28.15
C GLU A 131 -7.31 -26.40 -27.59
#